data_AF-A0A7C3UAM2-F1
#
_entry.id   AF-A0A7C3UAM2-F1
#
_cell.length_a   1.000
_cell.length_b   1.000
_cell.length_c   1.000
_cell.angle_alpha   90.00
_cell.angle_beta   90.00
_cell.angle_gamma   90.00
#
_symmetry.space_group_name_H-M   'P 1'
#
loop_
_entity.id
_entity.type
_entity.pdbx_description
1 polymer ?
#
loop_
_entity_poly.entity_id
_entity_poly.type
_entity_poly.pdbx_seq_one_letter_code
_entity_poly.pdbx_strand_id
1 'polypeptide(L)'
;MQRAGLEQRRLVVAANRGPVSFHCDPSGEPVVTRGPGGLVTVLTEVLRSHPGVWVAAAQSDEERRLAARRRAVEVELDGTAYRLRYVAVEPHVYHKYYSIVANPMLWFIQHYLWDLGRHPDIGANELDAWHHGYLPVNERFARAVVEEVRRGPDGRQRRGRAARGGDAVVMLHDYHLYRVAPLVRAACPDAFLHQFVHIPWPQSDYWRVLPRHIRTAIFEGVLANDVLAFHTRSYVRNFLRCCEDLLDLPVDMAAGTVRVGEREVWVRAYPVSIDPDSLRRAAASRRARAAERELLAHRREHLLLRVDRLDLSKNIIRGFVALDRFLELHPEFRERFTFLALLQPSRQDVEEYVTYRERVERVVADVNTRHGTTDWMPIDLRIQDDFPVTLAAYQHYDVLLVNAISDGMNLVAKEGPVLNRRHGVLVLSEHAGAYEELGAFALGVNPFNIEQQADALFKALTMPAEERRARAEMLRRVVEGNSVAKWVEAQFADIALKLAGG
;
A
#
# COMPACT_ATOMS: atom_id res chain seq x y z
N MET A 1 25.48 18.65 0.50
CA MET A 1 26.76 17.99 0.87
C MET A 1 26.56 16.87 1.91
N GLN A 2 25.54 16.00 1.75
CA GLN A 2 25.19 14.95 2.74
C GLN A 2 24.87 13.56 2.13
N ARG A 3 25.06 13.35 0.81
CA ARG A 3 24.88 12.03 0.17
C ARG A 3 26.05 11.05 0.41
N ALA A 4 27.21 11.57 0.84
CA ALA A 4 28.50 10.87 0.78
C ALA A 4 28.67 9.62 1.70
N GLY A 5 27.66 9.23 2.49
CA GLY A 5 27.73 8.08 3.40
C GLY A 5 26.82 6.90 3.07
N LEU A 6 25.75 7.09 2.29
CA LEU A 6 24.78 6.05 1.95
C LEU A 6 25.09 5.37 0.61
N GLU A 7 25.65 6.10 -0.36
CA GLU A 7 26.00 5.57 -1.69
C GLU A 7 27.06 4.44 -1.62
N GLN A 8 27.87 4.43 -0.55
CA GLN A 8 28.88 3.40 -0.29
C GLN A 8 28.35 2.26 0.59
N ARG A 9 27.14 2.39 1.16
CA ARG A 9 26.53 1.38 2.00
C ARG A 9 25.78 0.38 1.16
N ARG A 10 25.81 -0.87 1.60
CA ARG A 10 25.02 -1.92 0.99
C ARG A 10 23.56 -1.78 1.39
N LEU A 11 22.68 -1.76 0.40
CA LEU A 11 21.24 -1.79 0.62
C LEU A 11 20.67 -3.21 0.48
N VAL A 12 19.90 -3.64 1.48
CA VAL A 12 19.04 -4.83 1.42
C VAL A 12 17.61 -4.38 1.67
N VAL A 13 16.76 -4.49 0.65
CA VAL A 13 15.32 -4.23 0.75
C VAL A 13 14.61 -5.56 0.95
N ALA A 14 13.67 -5.68 1.88
CA ALA A 14 12.85 -6.87 2.05
C ALA A 14 11.36 -6.51 2.06
N ALA A 15 10.59 -7.20 1.23
CA ALA A 15 9.13 -7.07 1.16
C ALA A 15 8.51 -8.44 0.88
N ASN A 16 7.22 -8.63 1.20
CA ASN A 16 6.57 -9.92 0.94
C ASN A 16 6.61 -10.33 -0.54
N ARG A 17 6.47 -9.36 -1.45
CA ARG A 17 6.49 -9.57 -2.91
C ARG A 17 7.71 -8.92 -3.56
N GLY A 18 8.18 -9.54 -4.64
CA GLY A 18 9.24 -9.00 -5.48
C GLY A 18 8.71 -8.05 -6.56
N PRO A 19 9.61 -7.39 -7.33
CA PRO A 19 9.23 -6.47 -8.40
C PRO A 19 8.73 -7.17 -9.66
N VAL A 20 8.96 -8.48 -9.75
CA VAL A 20 8.62 -9.32 -10.89
C VAL A 20 7.75 -10.48 -10.45
N SER A 21 6.90 -10.94 -11.35
CA SER A 21 6.12 -12.17 -11.22
C SER A 21 6.36 -13.03 -12.45
N PHE A 22 6.59 -14.32 -12.23
CA PHE A 22 6.84 -15.31 -13.27
C PHE A 22 5.54 -16.06 -13.58
N HIS A 23 5.11 -16.02 -14.83
CA HIS A 23 3.98 -16.80 -15.35
C HIS A 23 4.45 -17.65 -16.52
N CYS A 24 3.83 -18.80 -16.76
CA CYS A 24 4.06 -19.53 -18.00
C CYS A 24 3.10 -19.00 -19.08
N ASP A 25 3.61 -18.77 -20.29
CA ASP A 25 2.74 -18.55 -21.44
C ASP A 25 2.04 -19.86 -21.86
N PRO A 26 1.08 -19.82 -22.81
CA PRO A 26 0.41 -21.03 -23.31
C PRO A 26 1.37 -22.08 -23.94
N SER A 27 2.60 -21.71 -24.31
CA SER A 27 3.65 -22.63 -24.77
C SER A 27 4.49 -23.22 -23.63
N GLY A 28 4.30 -22.76 -22.39
CA GLY A 28 5.03 -23.23 -21.21
C GLY A 28 6.31 -22.45 -20.90
N GLU A 29 6.63 -21.39 -21.65
CA GLU A 29 7.81 -20.56 -21.44
C GLU A 29 7.57 -19.52 -20.32
N PRO A 30 8.53 -19.27 -19.43
CA PRO A 30 8.38 -18.31 -18.35
C PRO A 30 8.42 -16.87 -18.88
N VAL A 31 7.29 -16.18 -18.78
CA VAL A 31 7.15 -14.74 -19.01
C VAL A 31 7.32 -13.99 -17.69
N VAL A 32 8.22 -13.02 -17.69
CA VAL A 32 8.43 -12.10 -16.58
C VAL A 32 7.51 -10.89 -16.75
N THR A 33 6.67 -10.65 -15.76
CA THR A 33 5.79 -9.48 -15.71
C THR A 33 6.09 -8.66 -14.46
N ARG A 34 5.64 -7.41 -14.44
CA ARG A 34 5.75 -6.56 -13.25
C ARG A 34 4.87 -7.10 -12.13
N GLY A 35 5.43 -7.16 -10.93
CA GLY A 35 4.68 -7.55 -9.74
C GLY A 35 3.53 -6.59 -9.44
N PRO A 36 2.38 -7.08 -8.94
CA PRO A 36 1.21 -6.25 -8.70
C PRO A 36 1.36 -5.36 -7.46
N GLY A 37 0.81 -4.14 -7.54
CA GLY A 37 0.60 -3.23 -6.41
C GLY A 37 1.55 -2.03 -6.32
N GLY A 38 1.09 -0.96 -5.66
CA GLY A 38 1.82 0.32 -5.57
C GLY A 38 3.17 0.25 -4.84
N LEU A 39 3.36 -0.72 -3.94
CA LEU A 39 4.63 -0.92 -3.24
C LEU A 39 5.77 -1.25 -4.22
N VAL A 40 5.50 -2.02 -5.28
CA VAL A 40 6.54 -2.39 -6.25
C VAL A 40 7.12 -1.14 -6.92
N THR A 41 6.26 -0.22 -7.35
CA THR A 41 6.67 1.07 -7.96
C THR A 41 7.58 1.87 -7.03
N VAL A 42 7.21 1.93 -5.76
CA VAL A 42 7.92 2.71 -4.74
C VAL A 42 9.31 2.11 -4.45
N LEU A 43 9.40 0.79 -4.31
CA LEU A 43 10.66 0.10 -4.02
C LEU A 43 11.59 0.01 -5.23
N THR A 44 11.05 -0.02 -6.45
CA THR A 44 11.85 0.15 -7.66
C THR A 44 12.59 1.48 -7.64
N GLU A 45 11.96 2.57 -7.20
CA GLU A 45 12.63 3.88 -7.13
C GLU A 45 13.75 3.92 -6.08
N VAL A 46 13.55 3.25 -4.94
CA VAL A 46 14.60 3.08 -3.92
C VAL A 46 15.83 2.41 -4.53
N LEU A 47 15.64 1.30 -5.25
CA LEU A 47 16.74 0.53 -5.83
C LEU A 47 17.38 1.17 -7.06
N ARG A 48 16.63 2.00 -7.80
CA ARG A 48 17.20 2.86 -8.86
C ARG A 48 18.11 3.93 -8.29
N SER A 49 17.71 4.53 -7.17
CA SER A 49 18.50 5.54 -6.48
C SER A 49 19.73 4.94 -5.82
N HIS A 50 19.61 3.75 -5.22
CA HIS A 50 20.69 3.05 -4.51
C HIS A 50 20.66 1.56 -4.83
N PRO A 51 21.57 1.05 -5.68
CA PRO A 51 21.60 -0.37 -6.04
C PRO A 51 21.72 -1.28 -4.81
N GLY A 52 20.88 -2.31 -4.76
CA GLY A 52 20.77 -3.20 -3.61
C GLY A 52 20.17 -4.55 -3.95
N VAL A 53 20.00 -5.40 -2.93
CA VAL A 53 19.33 -6.70 -3.06
C VAL A 53 17.89 -6.57 -2.59
N TRP A 54 16.94 -7.09 -3.37
CA TRP A 54 15.54 -7.21 -2.97
C TRP A 54 15.22 -8.64 -2.53
N VAL A 55 14.94 -8.83 -1.24
CA VAL A 55 14.50 -10.10 -0.65
C VAL A 55 12.97 -10.20 -0.70
N ALA A 56 12.45 -11.29 -1.28
CA ALA A 56 11.01 -11.51 -1.45
C ALA A 56 10.60 -12.97 -1.23
N ALA A 57 9.33 -13.23 -0.88
CA ALA A 57 8.83 -14.59 -0.77
C ALA A 57 8.66 -15.20 -2.17
N ALA A 58 9.03 -16.47 -2.33
CA ALA A 58 8.72 -17.21 -3.54
C ALA A 58 7.25 -17.64 -3.54
N GLN A 59 6.50 -17.22 -4.57
CA GLN A 59 5.08 -17.54 -4.74
C GLN A 59 4.84 -18.50 -5.91
N SER A 60 5.61 -18.41 -6.99
CA SER A 60 5.55 -19.32 -8.14
C SER A 60 6.56 -20.48 -8.05
N ASP A 61 6.37 -21.51 -8.87
CA ASP A 61 7.34 -22.62 -8.98
C ASP A 61 8.71 -22.14 -9.45
N GLU A 62 8.74 -21.17 -10.36
CA GLU A 62 10.00 -20.60 -10.84
C GLU A 62 10.71 -19.83 -9.73
N GLU A 63 9.98 -19.03 -8.96
CA GLU A 63 10.56 -18.33 -7.80
C GLU A 63 11.06 -19.32 -6.73
N ARG A 64 10.36 -20.45 -6.54
CA ARG A 64 10.82 -21.53 -5.64
C ARG A 64 12.10 -22.18 -6.15
N ARG A 65 12.23 -22.42 -7.46
CA ARG A 65 13.48 -22.91 -8.08
C ARG A 65 14.62 -21.91 -7.90
N LEU A 66 14.38 -20.62 -8.10
CA LEU A 66 15.36 -19.56 -7.87
C LEU A 66 15.76 -19.49 -6.38
N ALA A 67 14.80 -19.60 -5.46
CA ALA A 67 15.06 -19.60 -4.02
C ALA A 67 15.97 -20.76 -3.58
N ALA A 68 15.85 -21.94 -4.22
CA ALA A 68 16.68 -23.11 -3.93
C ALA A 68 18.18 -22.86 -4.16
N ARG A 69 18.54 -21.89 -5.01
CA ARG A 69 19.94 -21.49 -5.27
C ARG A 69 20.60 -20.81 -4.05
N ARG A 70 19.82 -20.38 -3.06
CA ARG A 70 20.28 -19.72 -1.83
C ARG A 70 21.22 -18.52 -2.07
N ARG A 71 21.02 -17.79 -3.16
CA ARG A 71 21.75 -16.58 -3.54
C ARG A 71 20.84 -15.63 -4.30
N ALA A 72 21.22 -14.36 -4.37
CA ALA A 72 20.54 -13.42 -5.24
C ALA A 72 20.76 -13.76 -6.73
N VAL A 73 19.78 -13.45 -7.57
CA VAL A 73 19.80 -13.61 -9.03
C VAL A 73 19.51 -12.27 -9.70
N GLU A 74 20.08 -12.03 -10.87
CA GLU A 74 19.78 -10.85 -11.66
C GLU A 74 18.58 -11.13 -12.56
N VAL A 75 17.61 -10.22 -12.54
CA VAL A 75 16.42 -10.25 -13.40
C VAL A 75 16.25 -8.86 -13.99
N GLU A 76 16.10 -8.78 -15.30
CA GLU A 76 15.82 -7.54 -16.00
C GLU A 76 14.32 -7.43 -16.29
N LEU A 77 13.73 -6.27 -16.01
CA LEU A 77 12.37 -5.94 -16.40
C LEU A 77 12.29 -4.45 -16.77
N ASP A 78 11.71 -4.14 -17.93
CA ASP A 78 11.55 -2.77 -18.45
C ASP A 78 12.88 -1.96 -18.43
N GLY A 79 14.00 -2.61 -18.82
CA GLY A 79 15.33 -2.01 -18.84
C GLY A 79 15.92 -1.72 -17.46
N THR A 80 15.30 -2.23 -16.38
CA THR A 80 15.81 -2.14 -15.01
C THR A 80 16.30 -3.50 -14.55
N ALA A 81 17.58 -3.61 -14.20
CA ALA A 81 18.16 -4.81 -13.62
C ALA A 81 17.93 -4.85 -12.10
N TYR A 82 17.35 -5.93 -11.61
CA TYR A 82 17.09 -6.19 -10.20
C TYR A 82 17.94 -7.36 -9.71
N ARG A 83 18.54 -7.20 -8.52
CA ARG A 83 19.20 -8.31 -7.81
C ARG A 83 18.24 -8.88 -6.78
N LEU A 84 17.61 -10.01 -7.11
CA LEU A 84 16.51 -10.60 -6.34
C LEU A 84 16.94 -11.80 -5.51
N ARG A 85 16.56 -11.84 -4.23
CA ARG A 85 16.78 -12.96 -3.31
C ARG A 85 15.43 -13.54 -2.90
N TYR A 86 15.05 -14.66 -3.51
CA TYR A 86 13.80 -15.34 -3.14
C TYR A 86 13.95 -16.21 -1.88
N VAL A 87 12.91 -16.19 -1.05
CA VAL A 87 12.76 -16.97 0.19
C VAL A 87 11.76 -18.09 -0.07
N ALA A 88 12.24 -19.34 0.01
CA ALA A 88 11.38 -20.50 -0.14
C ALA A 88 10.53 -20.72 1.13
N VAL A 89 9.22 -20.76 0.94
CA VAL A 89 8.23 -21.06 1.98
C VAL A 89 7.33 -22.18 1.47
N GLU A 90 7.09 -23.17 2.31
CA GLU A 90 6.17 -24.26 2.01
C GLU A 90 4.74 -23.71 1.87
N PRO A 91 3.94 -24.14 0.87
CA PRO A 91 2.63 -23.53 0.60
C PRO A 91 1.69 -23.43 1.81
N HIS A 92 1.62 -24.49 2.63
CA HIS A 92 0.82 -24.50 3.86
C HIS A 92 1.28 -23.49 4.92
N VAL A 93 2.61 -23.34 5.08
CA VAL A 93 3.20 -22.35 5.99
C VAL A 93 2.92 -20.94 5.48
N TYR A 94 3.01 -20.73 4.15
CA TYR A 94 2.67 -19.46 3.53
C TYR A 94 1.19 -19.11 3.69
N HIS A 95 0.28 -20.09 3.54
CA HIS A 95 -1.14 -19.91 3.78
C HIS A 95 -1.43 -19.43 5.21
N LYS A 96 -0.87 -20.10 6.22
CA LYS A 96 -0.99 -19.65 7.63
C LYS A 96 -0.48 -18.21 7.83
N TYR A 97 0.69 -17.91 7.29
CA TYR A 97 1.29 -16.59 7.38
C TYR A 97 0.45 -15.51 6.68
N TYR A 98 0.00 -15.75 5.45
CA TYR A 98 -0.59 -14.72 4.59
C TYR A 98 -2.11 -14.65 4.71
N SER A 99 -2.77 -15.81 4.65
CA SER A 99 -4.23 -15.95 4.53
C SER A 99 -4.93 -16.16 5.86
N ILE A 100 -4.20 -16.27 6.99
CA ILE A 100 -4.78 -16.31 8.35
C ILE A 100 -4.24 -15.16 9.22
N VAL A 101 -2.92 -14.94 9.25
CA VAL A 101 -2.34 -13.88 10.09
C VAL A 101 -2.23 -12.54 9.37
N ALA A 102 -1.52 -12.46 8.25
CA ALA A 102 -1.23 -11.16 7.64
C ALA A 102 -2.52 -10.44 7.19
N ASN A 103 -3.39 -11.10 6.42
CA ASN A 103 -4.54 -10.42 5.80
C ASN A 103 -5.85 -10.46 6.61
N PRO A 104 -6.24 -11.53 7.31
CA PRO A 104 -7.44 -11.47 8.16
C PRO A 104 -7.19 -10.89 9.56
N MET A 105 -5.94 -10.97 10.06
CA MET A 105 -5.62 -10.47 11.41
C MET A 105 -4.91 -9.11 11.38
N LEU A 106 -3.70 -9.02 10.81
CA LEU A 106 -2.90 -7.79 10.86
C LEU A 106 -3.45 -6.67 9.99
N TRP A 107 -4.01 -6.98 8.82
CA TRP A 107 -4.67 -5.99 7.98
C TRP A 107 -5.96 -5.50 8.64
N PHE A 108 -6.79 -6.38 9.20
CA PHE A 108 -8.09 -6.00 9.75
C PHE A 108 -7.95 -5.17 11.02
N ILE A 109 -7.02 -5.53 11.91
CA ILE A 109 -6.75 -4.69 13.06
C ILE A 109 -6.24 -3.31 12.63
N GLN A 110 -5.34 -3.27 11.64
CA GLN A 110 -4.74 -2.02 11.22
C GLN A 110 -5.67 -1.10 10.43
N HIS A 111 -6.74 -1.64 9.83
CA HIS A 111 -7.71 -0.88 9.06
C HIS A 111 -9.08 -0.74 9.75
N TYR A 112 -9.19 -1.08 11.04
CA TYR A 112 -10.45 -1.03 11.80
C TYR A 112 -11.60 -1.81 11.14
N LEU A 113 -11.32 -3.01 10.65
CA LEU A 113 -12.28 -3.80 9.87
C LEU A 113 -13.14 -4.76 10.69
N TRP A 114 -12.79 -5.02 11.95
CA TRP A 114 -13.55 -5.94 12.78
C TRP A 114 -14.79 -5.28 13.36
N ASP A 115 -15.91 -5.98 13.21
CA ASP A 115 -17.11 -5.76 14.02
C ASP A 115 -16.85 -6.36 15.41
N LEU A 116 -16.36 -5.55 16.35
CA LEU A 116 -15.94 -6.02 17.69
C LEU A 116 -17.03 -6.74 18.50
N GLY A 117 -18.31 -6.57 18.12
CA GLY A 117 -19.41 -7.33 18.72
C GLY A 117 -19.51 -8.78 18.27
N ARG A 118 -18.80 -9.16 17.19
CA ARG A 118 -18.86 -10.49 16.56
C ARG A 118 -17.50 -11.10 16.26
N HIS A 119 -16.49 -10.27 16.03
CA HIS A 119 -15.15 -10.68 15.58
C HIS A 119 -14.09 -9.75 16.20
N PRO A 120 -12.83 -10.20 16.33
CA PRO A 120 -12.31 -11.49 15.89
C PRO A 120 -12.52 -12.62 16.91
N ASP A 121 -12.69 -13.83 16.39
CA ASP A 121 -12.51 -15.06 17.16
C ASP A 121 -11.07 -15.53 16.98
N ILE A 122 -10.22 -15.32 17.98
CA ILE A 122 -8.81 -15.74 17.94
C ILE A 122 -8.68 -17.05 18.72
N GLY A 123 -8.84 -18.15 18.00
CA GLY A 123 -8.85 -19.52 18.53
C GLY A 123 -7.58 -20.30 18.22
N ALA A 124 -7.66 -21.63 18.32
CA ALA A 124 -6.52 -22.52 18.14
C ALA A 124 -5.90 -22.41 16.74
N ASN A 125 -6.71 -22.18 15.70
CA ASN A 125 -6.25 -22.05 14.33
C ASN A 125 -5.40 -20.78 14.13
N GLU A 126 -5.83 -19.64 14.67
CA GLU A 126 -5.13 -18.36 14.55
C GLU A 126 -3.81 -18.39 15.35
N LEU A 127 -3.82 -19.03 16.53
CA LEU A 127 -2.62 -19.22 17.34
C LEU A 127 -1.63 -20.18 16.66
N ASP A 128 -2.09 -21.29 16.10
CA ASP A 128 -1.27 -22.18 15.29
C ASP A 128 -0.69 -21.46 14.06
N ALA A 129 -1.50 -20.64 13.37
CA ALA A 129 -1.03 -19.85 12.24
C ALA A 129 0.01 -18.80 12.63
N TRP A 130 -0.12 -18.19 13.81
CA TRP A 130 0.90 -17.31 14.36
C TRP A 130 2.23 -18.04 14.60
N HIS A 131 2.19 -19.17 15.31
CA HIS A 131 3.39 -19.92 15.70
C HIS A 131 4.03 -20.73 14.57
N HIS A 132 3.23 -21.27 13.66
CA HIS A 132 3.67 -22.20 12.62
C HIS A 132 3.52 -21.64 11.19
N GLY A 133 3.09 -20.40 11.06
CA GLY A 133 3.07 -19.63 9.81
C GLY A 133 3.86 -18.34 9.94
N TYR A 134 3.34 -17.38 10.70
CA TYR A 134 3.86 -16.01 10.70
C TYR A 134 5.29 -15.89 11.22
N LEU A 135 5.58 -16.48 12.38
CA LEU A 135 6.93 -16.48 12.93
C LEU A 135 7.94 -17.24 12.04
N PRO A 136 7.66 -18.49 11.57
CA PRO A 136 8.59 -19.21 10.69
C PRO A 136 8.90 -18.50 9.37
N VAL A 137 7.92 -17.83 8.76
CA VAL A 137 8.17 -17.05 7.54
C VAL A 137 9.10 -15.86 7.84
N ASN A 138 8.84 -15.12 8.90
CA ASN A 138 9.71 -14.01 9.32
C ASN A 138 11.14 -14.49 9.65
N GLU A 139 11.30 -15.66 10.27
CA GLU A 139 12.61 -16.28 10.52
C GLU A 139 13.36 -16.60 9.22
N ARG A 140 12.66 -17.11 8.20
CA ARG A 140 13.26 -17.39 6.88
C ARG A 140 13.68 -16.12 6.16
N PHE A 141 12.86 -15.06 6.22
CA PHE A 141 13.23 -13.74 5.71
C PHE A 141 14.46 -13.19 6.43
N ALA A 142 14.48 -13.23 7.77
CA ALA A 142 15.62 -12.77 8.55
C ALA A 142 16.90 -13.52 8.20
N ARG A 143 16.83 -14.85 8.02
CA ARG A 143 17.98 -15.65 7.58
C ARG A 143 18.50 -15.21 6.22
N ALA A 144 17.62 -14.99 5.24
CA ALA A 144 18.02 -14.54 3.92
C ALA A 144 18.66 -13.14 3.98
N VAL A 145 18.09 -12.21 4.74
CA VAL A 145 18.67 -10.87 4.96
C VAL A 145 20.06 -10.96 5.61
N VAL A 146 20.20 -11.75 6.68
CA VAL A 146 21.49 -11.94 7.38
C VAL A 146 22.55 -12.53 6.45
N GLU A 147 22.18 -13.50 5.61
CA GLU A 147 23.09 -14.05 4.60
C GLU A 147 23.55 -13.00 3.60
N GLU A 148 22.66 -12.15 3.08
CA GLU A 148 23.01 -11.06 2.16
C GLU A 148 23.84 -9.96 2.83
N VAL A 149 23.60 -9.66 4.11
CA VAL A 149 24.45 -8.73 4.87
C VAL A 149 25.86 -9.29 5.07
N ARG A 150 25.97 -10.58 5.42
CA ARG A 150 27.24 -11.26 5.72
C ARG A 150 28.04 -11.69 4.50
N ARG A 151 27.44 -11.85 3.32
CA ARG A 151 28.11 -12.29 2.08
C ARG A 151 28.40 -11.10 1.16
N GLY A 152 29.62 -10.98 0.64
CA GLY A 152 30.02 -9.98 -0.35
C GLY A 152 29.22 -10.11 -1.66
N PRO A 153 29.25 -9.11 -2.57
CA PRO A 153 28.56 -9.20 -3.86
C PRO A 153 29.06 -10.39 -4.68
N ASP A 154 30.32 -10.78 -4.45
CA ASP A 154 31.07 -11.93 -4.95
C ASP A 154 30.73 -13.27 -4.25
N GLY A 155 29.80 -13.27 -3.30
CA GLY A 155 29.36 -14.45 -2.56
C GLY A 155 30.29 -14.88 -1.42
N ARG A 156 31.40 -14.17 -1.16
CA ARG A 156 32.37 -14.55 -0.11
C ARG A 156 31.96 -14.03 1.26
N GLN A 157 32.33 -14.76 2.31
CA GLN A 157 32.00 -14.33 3.68
C GLN A 157 32.82 -13.12 4.10
N ARG A 158 32.15 -12.09 4.59
CA ARG A 158 32.76 -10.83 5.03
C ARG A 158 33.33 -10.99 6.44
N ARG A 159 34.34 -10.18 6.79
CA ARG A 159 35.07 -10.25 8.08
C ARG A 159 34.91 -8.97 8.91
N GLY A 160 35.19 -9.03 10.21
CA GLY A 160 35.19 -7.88 11.11
C GLY A 160 33.85 -7.14 11.20
N ARG A 161 33.89 -5.81 11.26
CA ARG A 161 32.70 -4.93 11.35
C ARG A 161 31.72 -5.13 10.19
N ALA A 162 32.24 -5.42 8.99
CA ALA A 162 31.45 -5.75 7.81
C ALA A 162 30.63 -7.05 7.98
N ALA A 163 31.19 -8.06 8.66
CA ALA A 163 30.45 -9.30 8.98
C ALA A 163 29.30 -9.06 9.97
N ARG A 164 29.42 -8.02 10.81
CA ARG A 164 28.40 -7.57 11.76
C ARG A 164 27.41 -6.58 11.13
N GLY A 165 27.62 -6.19 9.86
CA GLY A 165 26.72 -5.32 9.11
C GLY A 165 27.04 -3.82 9.18
N GLY A 166 28.23 -3.40 9.63
CA GLY A 166 28.53 -1.97 9.85
C GLY A 166 28.37 -1.04 8.65
N ASP A 167 28.35 -1.58 7.43
CA ASP A 167 28.12 -0.88 6.18
C ASP A 167 26.76 -1.23 5.51
N ALA A 168 25.91 -1.99 6.19
CA ALA A 168 24.62 -2.42 5.66
C ALA A 168 23.49 -1.52 6.15
N VAL A 169 22.58 -1.20 5.24
CA VAL A 169 21.26 -0.63 5.50
C VAL A 169 20.24 -1.68 5.08
N VAL A 170 19.42 -2.12 6.02
CA VAL A 170 18.33 -3.07 5.79
C VAL A 170 17.02 -2.32 5.87
N MET A 171 16.28 -2.26 4.77
CA MET A 171 14.96 -1.64 4.69
C MET A 171 13.89 -2.74 4.61
N LEU A 172 13.15 -2.92 5.69
CA LEU A 172 12.01 -3.82 5.78
C LEU A 172 10.74 -3.07 5.38
N HIS A 173 9.90 -3.71 4.57
CA HIS A 173 8.66 -3.11 4.10
C HIS A 173 7.47 -3.95 4.52
N ASP A 174 6.58 -3.23 5.21
CA ASP A 174 5.19 -3.59 5.49
C ASP A 174 4.94 -4.62 6.60
N TYR A 175 3.66 -4.76 6.95
CA TYR A 175 3.16 -5.52 8.11
C TYR A 175 3.42 -7.02 8.08
N HIS A 176 3.76 -7.52 6.90
CA HIS A 176 4.23 -8.86 6.65
C HIS A 176 5.49 -9.24 7.45
N LEU A 177 6.37 -8.27 7.71
CA LEU A 177 7.74 -8.53 8.15
C LEU A 177 8.07 -7.97 9.55
N TYR A 178 7.08 -7.82 10.45
CA TYR A 178 7.32 -7.22 11.76
C TYR A 178 8.33 -7.97 12.63
N ARG A 179 8.54 -9.27 12.43
CA ARG A 179 9.44 -10.08 13.26
C ARG A 179 10.81 -10.32 12.64
N VAL A 180 11.13 -9.68 11.52
CA VAL A 180 12.44 -9.80 10.87
C VAL A 180 13.52 -9.02 11.61
N ALA A 181 13.27 -7.76 11.98
CA ALA A 181 14.28 -6.86 12.54
C ALA A 181 15.00 -7.40 13.80
N PRO A 182 14.33 -7.98 14.81
CA PRO A 182 15.01 -8.49 16.01
C PRO A 182 16.03 -9.58 15.68
N LEU A 183 15.67 -10.48 14.75
CA LEU A 183 16.51 -11.60 14.33
C LEU A 183 17.73 -11.11 13.54
N VAL A 184 17.55 -10.10 12.68
CA VAL A 184 18.64 -9.46 11.96
C VAL A 184 19.56 -8.73 12.94
N ARG A 185 19.03 -7.96 13.89
CA ARG A 185 19.83 -7.24 14.88
C ARG A 185 20.67 -8.17 15.75
N ALA A 186 20.10 -9.31 16.17
CA ALA A 186 20.83 -10.31 16.95
C ALA A 186 22.03 -10.89 16.17
N ALA A 187 21.88 -11.12 14.87
CA ALA A 187 22.94 -11.68 14.03
C ALA A 187 23.92 -10.63 13.46
N CYS A 188 23.44 -9.42 13.20
CA CYS A 188 24.16 -8.32 12.56
C CYS A 188 23.94 -7.03 13.37
N PRO A 189 24.54 -6.93 14.57
CA PRO A 189 24.26 -5.85 15.51
C PRO A 189 24.75 -4.47 15.05
N ASP A 190 25.67 -4.42 14.08
CA ASP A 190 26.19 -3.16 13.54
C ASP A 190 25.40 -2.70 12.28
N ALA A 191 24.40 -3.47 11.82
CA ALA A 191 23.55 -3.12 10.69
C ALA A 191 22.55 -2.01 11.06
N PHE A 192 22.34 -1.07 10.14
CA PHE A 192 21.28 -0.09 10.28
C PHE A 192 19.96 -0.70 9.79
N LEU A 193 18.95 -0.71 10.64
CA LEU A 193 17.63 -1.29 10.37
C LEU A 193 16.59 -0.19 10.25
N HIS A 194 15.87 -0.20 9.14
CA HIS A 194 14.76 0.70 8.86
C HIS A 194 13.53 -0.14 8.51
N GLN A 195 12.36 0.21 9.03
CA GLN A 195 11.11 -0.41 8.61
C GLN A 195 10.07 0.62 8.22
N PHE A 196 9.43 0.42 7.07
CA PHE A 196 8.31 1.25 6.62
C PHE A 196 7.00 0.47 6.68
N VAL A 197 6.01 0.99 7.40
CA VAL A 197 4.64 0.43 7.45
C VAL A 197 3.74 1.19 6.46
N HIS A 198 3.26 0.48 5.43
CA HIS A 198 2.50 1.09 4.32
C HIS A 198 1.00 1.19 4.58
N ILE A 199 0.55 0.65 5.70
CA ILE A 199 -0.85 0.61 6.10
C ILE A 199 -1.06 1.47 7.35
N PRO A 200 -2.31 1.79 7.72
CA PRO A 200 -2.57 2.62 8.88
C PRO A 200 -2.02 1.99 10.17
N TRP A 201 -1.77 2.84 11.17
CA TRP A 201 -1.46 2.37 12.52
C TRP A 201 -2.60 2.77 13.48
N PRO A 202 -3.33 1.80 14.06
CA PRO A 202 -4.41 2.07 15.01
C PRO A 202 -3.96 2.71 16.32
N GLN A 203 -4.94 3.21 17.06
CA GLN A 203 -4.77 3.63 18.44
C GLN A 203 -4.61 2.42 19.38
N SER A 204 -4.08 2.68 20.57
CA SER A 204 -3.69 1.67 21.55
C SER A 204 -4.85 0.75 21.95
N ASP A 205 -6.05 1.28 22.14
CA ASP A 205 -7.23 0.49 22.52
C ASP A 205 -7.61 -0.57 21.50
N TYR A 206 -7.50 -0.26 20.20
CA TYR A 206 -7.84 -1.23 19.17
C TYR A 206 -6.76 -2.31 19.06
N TRP A 207 -5.48 -1.98 19.31
CA TRP A 207 -4.41 -2.97 19.47
C TRP A 207 -4.64 -3.95 20.64
N ARG A 208 -5.43 -3.58 21.66
CA ARG A 208 -5.75 -4.46 22.79
C ARG A 208 -6.67 -5.62 22.40
N VAL A 209 -7.33 -5.56 21.24
CA VAL A 209 -8.14 -6.66 20.68
C VAL A 209 -7.28 -7.91 20.44
N LEU A 210 -6.00 -7.75 20.05
CA LEU A 210 -5.10 -8.90 19.91
C LEU A 210 -4.63 -9.45 21.26
N PRO A 211 -4.42 -10.77 21.36
CA PRO A 211 -3.76 -11.39 22.50
C PRO A 211 -2.45 -10.68 22.83
N ARG A 212 -2.20 -10.49 24.14
CA ARG A 212 -1.02 -9.74 24.63
C ARG A 212 0.29 -10.24 24.00
N HIS A 213 0.50 -11.54 23.94
CA HIS A 213 1.74 -12.11 23.40
C HIS A 213 1.96 -11.81 21.90
N ILE A 214 0.89 -11.77 21.10
CA ILE A 214 0.96 -11.41 19.67
C ILE A 214 1.31 -9.92 19.53
N ARG A 215 0.53 -9.04 20.18
CA ARG A 215 0.79 -7.59 20.07
C ARG A 215 2.17 -7.23 20.60
N THR A 216 2.58 -7.73 21.78
CA THR A 216 3.91 -7.46 22.33
C THR A 216 5.00 -7.90 21.36
N ALA A 217 4.90 -9.09 20.77
CA ALA A 217 5.85 -9.55 19.76
C ALA A 217 5.87 -8.64 18.52
N ILE A 218 4.73 -8.14 18.04
CA ILE A 218 4.69 -7.19 16.91
C ILE A 218 5.45 -5.91 17.25
N PHE A 219 5.15 -5.30 18.40
CA PHE A 219 5.78 -4.05 18.83
C PHE A 219 7.28 -4.21 19.08
N GLU A 220 7.71 -5.24 19.81
CA GLU A 220 9.14 -5.57 19.96
C GLU A 220 9.82 -5.80 18.61
N GLY A 221 9.06 -6.31 17.64
CA GLY A 221 9.49 -6.53 16.27
C GLY A 221 9.89 -5.24 15.60
N VAL A 222 8.95 -4.30 15.51
CA VAL A 222 9.18 -3.01 14.86
C VAL A 222 10.13 -2.10 15.65
N LEU A 223 10.16 -2.20 16.99
CA LEU A 223 11.09 -1.47 17.86
C LEU A 223 12.53 -2.01 17.83
N ALA A 224 12.78 -3.13 17.13
CA ALA A 224 14.12 -3.55 16.81
C ALA A 224 14.73 -2.78 15.63
N ASN A 225 14.00 -1.87 14.99
CA ASN A 225 14.57 -0.98 13.98
C ASN A 225 15.26 0.24 14.63
N ASP A 226 16.14 0.91 13.89
CA ASP A 226 16.71 2.22 14.26
C ASP A 226 15.76 3.34 13.83
N VAL A 227 15.08 3.17 12.69
CA VAL A 227 14.02 4.06 12.19
C VAL A 227 12.77 3.24 11.86
N LEU A 228 11.62 3.66 12.38
CA LEU A 228 10.29 3.18 12.01
C LEU A 228 9.54 4.29 11.29
N ALA A 229 9.01 3.98 10.11
CA ALA A 229 8.45 4.94 9.19
C ALA A 229 6.98 4.63 8.88
N PHE A 230 6.18 5.69 8.80
CA PHE A 230 4.76 5.67 8.44
C PHE A 230 4.47 6.68 7.33
N HIS A 231 3.27 6.64 6.78
CA HIS A 231 2.81 7.61 5.80
C HIS A 231 2.45 8.98 6.37
N THR A 232 1.82 9.02 7.54
CA THR A 232 1.18 10.23 8.07
C THR A 232 1.73 10.57 9.45
N ARG A 233 1.62 11.84 9.84
CA ARG A 233 1.98 12.26 11.21
C ARG A 233 1.01 11.67 12.23
N SER A 234 -0.23 11.40 11.82
CA SER A 234 -1.21 10.73 12.67
C SER A 234 -0.78 9.32 13.06
N TYR A 235 -0.29 8.52 12.11
CA TYR A 235 0.19 7.17 12.41
C TYR A 235 1.46 7.17 13.26
N VAL A 236 2.35 8.14 13.08
CA VAL A 236 3.48 8.36 14.01
C VAL A 236 2.98 8.60 15.44
N ARG A 237 2.04 9.53 15.64
CA ARG A 237 1.48 9.79 16.97
C ARG A 237 0.79 8.56 17.57
N ASN A 238 0.01 7.84 16.77
CA ASN A 238 -0.65 6.62 17.21
C ASN A 238 0.37 5.56 17.68
N PHE A 239 1.44 5.34 16.91
CA PHE A 239 2.49 4.39 17.27
C PHE A 239 3.19 4.77 18.57
N LEU A 240 3.60 6.03 18.70
CA LEU A 240 4.24 6.55 19.90
C LEU A 240 3.34 6.38 21.12
N ARG A 241 2.06 6.73 21.00
CA ARG A 241 1.07 6.53 22.06
C ARG A 241 0.88 5.06 22.42
N CYS A 242 0.89 4.15 21.43
CA CYS A 242 0.86 2.72 21.69
C CYS A 242 2.09 2.23 22.47
N CYS A 243 3.28 2.78 22.20
CA CYS A 243 4.49 2.41 22.93
C CYS A 243 4.40 2.81 24.41
N GLU A 244 3.82 3.97 24.70
CA GLU A 244 3.51 4.42 26.06
C GLU A 244 2.43 3.52 26.70
N ASP A 245 1.26 3.39 26.08
CA ASP A 245 0.08 2.74 26.68
C ASP A 245 0.15 1.21 26.78
N LEU A 246 0.92 0.54 25.91
CA LEU A 246 0.94 -0.93 25.79
C LEU A 246 2.23 -1.57 26.32
N LEU A 247 3.32 -0.81 26.38
CA LEU A 247 4.66 -1.31 26.74
C LEU A 247 5.33 -0.48 27.84
N ASP A 248 4.70 0.60 28.29
CA ASP A 248 5.24 1.51 29.31
C ASP A 248 6.62 2.09 28.91
N LEU A 249 6.84 2.31 27.61
CA LEU A 249 8.11 2.82 27.11
C LEU A 249 8.18 4.35 27.17
N PRO A 250 9.34 4.93 27.50
CA PRO A 250 9.57 6.36 27.42
C PRO A 250 9.51 6.84 25.96
N VAL A 251 8.73 7.89 25.73
CA VAL A 251 8.44 8.45 24.41
C VAL A 251 8.65 9.95 24.42
N ASP A 252 9.31 10.48 23.40
CA ASP A 252 9.27 11.91 23.08
C ASP A 252 8.34 12.13 21.88
N MET A 253 7.15 12.67 22.15
CA MET A 253 6.14 12.94 21.13
C MET A 253 6.57 14.04 20.15
N ALA A 254 7.37 15.01 20.60
CA ALA A 254 7.80 16.14 19.80
C ALA A 254 8.97 15.76 18.88
N ALA A 255 9.97 15.05 19.42
CA ALA A 255 11.09 14.51 18.65
C ALA A 255 10.70 13.26 17.83
N GLY A 256 9.56 12.65 18.14
CA GLY A 256 9.10 11.42 17.52
C GLY A 256 10.03 10.25 17.81
N THR A 257 10.40 10.03 19.07
CA THR A 257 11.34 8.97 19.45
C THR A 257 10.79 8.08 20.56
N VAL A 258 11.27 6.83 20.58
CA VAL A 258 10.95 5.84 21.63
C VAL A 258 12.25 5.27 22.18
N ARG A 259 12.40 5.24 23.51
CA ARG A 259 13.58 4.66 24.16
C ARG A 259 13.34 3.19 24.53
N VAL A 260 14.19 2.30 24.02
CA VAL A 260 14.12 0.84 24.22
C VAL A 260 15.46 0.37 24.80
N GLY A 261 15.52 0.23 26.12
CA GLY A 261 16.78 0.05 26.84
C GLY A 261 17.70 1.25 26.61
N GLU A 262 18.90 1.00 26.07
CA GLU A 262 19.88 2.03 25.70
C GLU A 262 19.70 2.58 24.27
N ARG A 263 18.80 1.99 23.48
CA ARG A 263 18.56 2.42 22.09
C ARG A 263 17.46 3.46 22.02
N GLU A 264 17.62 4.40 21.11
CA GLU A 264 16.55 5.30 20.70
C GLU A 264 16.08 4.94 19.28
N VAL A 265 14.79 4.66 19.14
CA VAL A 265 14.14 4.40 17.86
C VAL A 265 13.51 5.69 17.36
N TRP A 266 13.84 6.11 16.14
CA TRP A 266 13.19 7.27 15.52
C TRP A 266 11.92 6.84 14.80
N VAL A 267 10.84 7.59 15.01
CA VAL A 267 9.55 7.37 14.38
C VAL A 267 9.23 8.56 13.49
N ARG A 268 8.99 8.30 12.21
CA ARG A 268 8.94 9.34 11.17
C ARG A 268 7.78 9.15 10.21
N ALA A 269 7.31 10.25 9.63
CA ALA A 269 6.28 10.27 8.61
C ALA A 269 6.88 10.66 7.27
N TYR A 270 6.74 9.80 6.27
CA TYR A 270 7.09 10.10 4.89
C TYR A 270 5.89 9.74 4.00
N PRO A 271 5.12 10.74 3.53
CA PRO A 271 3.97 10.48 2.69
C PRO A 271 4.44 9.94 1.34
N VAL A 272 4.12 8.69 1.05
CA VAL A 272 4.47 8.08 -0.23
C VAL A 272 3.66 8.73 -1.34
N SER A 273 4.26 8.81 -2.52
CA SER A 273 3.63 9.42 -3.68
C SER A 273 3.92 8.62 -4.94
N ILE A 274 3.56 9.19 -6.08
CA ILE A 274 3.66 8.56 -7.39
C ILE A 274 4.85 9.14 -8.19
N ASP A 275 5.09 8.54 -9.35
CA ASP A 275 5.90 9.10 -10.43
C ASP A 275 4.96 9.66 -11.51
N PRO A 276 4.71 10.98 -11.53
CA PRO A 276 3.82 11.62 -12.50
C PRO A 276 4.24 11.39 -13.95
N ASP A 277 5.53 11.32 -14.23
CA ASP A 277 6.04 11.22 -15.60
C ASP A 277 5.92 9.81 -16.14
N SER A 278 6.22 8.80 -15.32
CA SER A 278 5.92 7.41 -15.68
C SER A 278 4.42 7.19 -15.89
N LEU A 279 3.58 7.80 -15.06
CA LEU A 279 2.13 7.71 -15.20
C LEU A 279 1.64 8.35 -16.51
N ARG A 280 2.15 9.53 -16.87
CA ARG A 280 1.85 10.20 -18.16
C ARG A 280 2.32 9.39 -19.36
N ARG A 281 3.51 8.79 -19.29
CA ARG A 281 4.02 7.89 -20.35
C ARG A 281 3.11 6.67 -20.52
N ALA A 282 2.66 6.07 -19.43
CA ALA A 282 1.72 4.95 -19.48
C ALA A 282 0.38 5.36 -20.12
N ALA A 283 -0.15 6.52 -19.73
CA ALA A 283 -1.37 7.10 -20.31
C ALA A 283 -1.24 7.44 -21.81
N ALA A 284 -0.03 7.75 -22.28
CA ALA A 284 0.26 8.02 -23.68
C ALA A 284 0.41 6.76 -24.55
N SER A 285 0.42 5.55 -23.95
CA SER A 285 0.61 4.29 -24.65
C SER A 285 -0.50 3.97 -25.66
N ARG A 286 -0.20 3.16 -26.68
CA ARG A 286 -1.18 2.76 -27.71
C ARG A 286 -2.42 2.09 -27.12
N ARG A 287 -2.24 1.24 -26.10
CA ARG A 287 -3.34 0.56 -25.40
C ARG A 287 -4.21 1.55 -24.63
N ALA A 288 -3.61 2.47 -23.86
CA ALA A 288 -4.34 3.51 -23.14
C ALA A 288 -5.12 4.44 -24.10
N ARG A 289 -4.53 4.84 -25.23
CA ARG A 289 -5.22 5.64 -26.26
C ARG A 289 -6.38 4.89 -26.93
N ALA A 290 -6.29 3.56 -27.06
CA ALA A 290 -7.39 2.77 -27.58
C ALA A 290 -8.56 2.72 -26.58
N ALA A 291 -8.26 2.44 -25.30
CA ALA A 291 -9.23 2.48 -24.22
C ALA A 291 -9.86 3.88 -24.06
N GLU A 292 -9.08 4.96 -24.25
CA GLU A 292 -9.58 6.34 -24.24
C GLU A 292 -10.63 6.59 -25.33
N ARG A 293 -10.40 6.10 -26.56
CA ARG A 293 -11.38 6.23 -27.64
C ARG A 293 -12.67 5.47 -27.34
N GLU A 294 -12.55 4.25 -26.83
CA GLU A 294 -13.70 3.42 -26.46
C GLU A 294 -14.51 4.04 -25.32
N LEU A 295 -13.83 4.54 -24.28
CA LEU A 295 -14.46 5.24 -23.17
C LEU A 295 -15.23 6.48 -23.65
N LEU A 296 -14.60 7.32 -24.48
CA LEU A 296 -15.21 8.55 -24.98
C LEU A 296 -16.40 8.29 -25.93
N ALA A 297 -16.40 7.16 -26.66
CA ALA A 297 -17.52 6.79 -27.52
C ALA A 297 -18.83 6.47 -26.74
N HIS A 298 -18.71 6.02 -25.49
CA HIS A 298 -19.84 5.62 -24.64
C HIS A 298 -20.04 6.55 -23.43
N ARG A 299 -19.26 7.64 -23.36
CA ARG A 299 -19.31 8.57 -22.24
C ARG A 299 -20.59 9.40 -22.28
N ARG A 300 -21.30 9.47 -21.16
CA ARG A 300 -22.43 10.39 -20.95
C ARG A 300 -21.94 11.81 -20.61
N GLU A 301 -22.84 12.71 -20.24
CA GLU A 301 -22.50 14.09 -19.86
C GLU A 301 -21.47 14.11 -18.71
N HIS A 302 -21.66 13.25 -17.71
CA HIS A 302 -20.74 13.10 -16.59
C HIS A 302 -20.15 11.70 -16.44
N LEU A 303 -18.92 11.63 -15.95
CA LEU A 303 -18.24 10.39 -15.57
C LEU A 303 -17.86 10.46 -14.10
N LEU A 304 -18.51 9.64 -13.28
CA LEU A 304 -18.10 9.35 -11.91
C LEU A 304 -17.17 8.14 -11.95
N LEU A 305 -16.09 8.18 -11.19
CA LEU A 305 -15.07 7.15 -11.21
C LEU A 305 -14.76 6.66 -9.79
N ARG A 306 -14.64 5.35 -9.65
CA ARG A 306 -13.86 4.74 -8.58
C ARG A 306 -12.87 3.74 -9.18
N VAL A 307 -11.68 3.70 -8.60
CA VAL A 307 -10.65 2.72 -8.93
C VAL A 307 -10.12 2.19 -7.61
N ASP A 308 -10.28 0.90 -7.37
CA ASP A 308 -9.95 0.29 -6.08
C ASP A 308 -9.51 -1.16 -6.26
N ARG A 309 -8.78 -1.69 -5.27
CA ARG A 309 -8.81 -3.13 -5.04
C ARG A 309 -10.16 -3.49 -4.42
N LEU A 310 -10.70 -4.64 -4.77
CA LEU A 310 -11.89 -5.20 -4.13
C LEU A 310 -11.53 -5.61 -2.69
N ASP A 311 -11.57 -4.64 -1.78
CA ASP A 311 -11.10 -4.73 -0.40
C ASP A 311 -12.07 -3.99 0.53
N LEU A 312 -12.29 -4.55 1.73
CA LEU A 312 -13.24 -4.02 2.70
C LEU A 312 -12.88 -2.60 3.15
N SER A 313 -11.58 -2.30 3.22
CA SER A 313 -11.06 -0.96 3.58
C SER A 313 -11.50 0.14 2.60
N LYS A 314 -11.85 -0.20 1.36
CA LYS A 314 -12.21 0.74 0.29
C LYS A 314 -13.66 1.20 0.33
N ASN A 315 -14.46 0.70 1.28
CA ASN A 315 -15.81 1.18 1.55
C ASN A 315 -16.73 1.17 0.30
N ILE A 316 -16.62 0.10 -0.48
CA ILE A 316 -17.17 -0.01 -1.83
C ILE A 316 -18.70 0.06 -1.78
N ILE A 317 -19.28 -0.76 -0.90
CA ILE A 317 -20.73 -0.83 -0.70
C ILE A 317 -21.32 0.54 -0.34
N ARG A 318 -20.76 1.25 0.66
CA ARG A 318 -21.30 2.57 1.05
C ARG A 318 -21.15 3.61 -0.05
N GLY A 319 -20.12 3.51 -0.90
CA GLY A 319 -20.00 4.38 -2.06
C GLY A 319 -21.15 4.21 -3.05
N PHE A 320 -21.61 2.97 -3.28
CA PHE A 320 -22.78 2.72 -4.13
C PHE A 320 -24.10 3.05 -3.45
N VAL A 321 -24.21 2.85 -2.13
CA VAL A 321 -25.40 3.30 -1.38
C VAL A 321 -25.49 4.83 -1.35
N ALA A 322 -24.36 5.56 -1.29
CA ALA A 322 -24.36 7.01 -1.43
C ALA A 322 -24.76 7.47 -2.84
N LEU A 323 -24.38 6.71 -3.89
CA LEU A 323 -24.85 6.97 -5.25
C LEU A 323 -26.36 6.77 -5.39
N ASP A 324 -26.88 5.69 -4.81
CA ASP A 324 -28.31 5.40 -4.74
C ASP A 324 -29.07 6.57 -4.09
N ARG A 325 -28.57 7.01 -2.94
CA ARG A 325 -29.12 8.15 -2.20
C ARG A 325 -29.05 9.46 -3.00
N PHE A 326 -27.94 9.70 -3.69
CA PHE A 326 -27.79 10.85 -4.60
C PHE A 326 -28.86 10.84 -5.70
N LEU A 327 -29.14 9.69 -6.31
CA LEU A 327 -30.15 9.56 -7.36
C LEU A 327 -31.59 9.71 -6.84
N GLU A 328 -31.86 9.34 -5.59
CA GLU A 328 -33.16 9.61 -4.94
C GLU A 328 -33.39 11.11 -4.73
N LEU A 329 -32.37 11.81 -4.26
CA LEU A 329 -32.44 13.25 -3.95
C LEU A 329 -32.39 14.12 -5.21
N HIS A 330 -31.67 13.67 -6.23
CA HIS A 330 -31.38 14.42 -7.45
C HIS A 330 -31.76 13.62 -8.71
N PRO A 331 -33.05 13.30 -8.92
CA PRO A 331 -33.51 12.53 -10.08
C PRO A 331 -33.21 13.23 -11.42
N GLU A 332 -32.93 14.54 -11.42
CA GLU A 332 -32.50 15.30 -12.59
C GLU A 332 -31.15 14.86 -13.18
N PHE A 333 -30.37 14.03 -12.47
CA PHE A 333 -29.13 13.43 -12.97
C PHE A 333 -29.31 12.05 -13.59
N ARG A 334 -30.54 11.50 -13.59
CA ARG A 334 -30.83 10.25 -14.29
C ARG A 334 -30.43 10.35 -15.76
N GLU A 335 -29.79 9.30 -16.27
CA GLU A 335 -29.29 9.19 -17.65
C GLU A 335 -28.20 10.22 -18.04
N ARG A 336 -27.78 11.12 -17.15
CA ARG A 336 -26.75 12.12 -17.45
C ARG A 336 -25.34 11.67 -17.12
N PHE A 337 -25.17 10.59 -16.35
CA PHE A 337 -23.85 10.11 -15.96
C PHE A 337 -23.69 8.60 -16.11
N THR A 338 -22.42 8.17 -16.13
CA THR A 338 -22.04 6.78 -15.84
C THR A 338 -21.12 6.76 -14.63
N PHE A 339 -21.40 5.92 -13.64
CA PHE A 339 -20.47 5.62 -12.57
C PHE A 339 -19.64 4.40 -12.97
N LEU A 340 -18.41 4.65 -13.43
CA LEU A 340 -17.47 3.61 -13.78
C LEU A 340 -16.73 3.12 -12.53
N ALA A 341 -16.89 1.84 -12.19
CA ALA A 341 -16.23 1.19 -11.08
C ALA A 341 -15.24 0.13 -11.58
N LEU A 342 -13.95 0.49 -11.54
CA LEU A 342 -12.84 -0.38 -11.94
C LEU A 342 -12.25 -1.02 -10.69
N LEU A 343 -12.62 -2.28 -10.43
CA LEU A 343 -12.22 -3.01 -9.24
C LEU A 343 -11.25 -4.13 -9.57
N GLN A 344 -10.07 -4.11 -8.97
CA GLN A 344 -9.10 -5.20 -9.11
C GLN A 344 -9.44 -6.35 -8.14
N PRO A 345 -9.50 -7.62 -8.60
CA PRO A 345 -9.61 -8.77 -7.72
C PRO A 345 -8.52 -8.77 -6.63
N SER A 346 -8.87 -9.13 -5.40
CA SER A 346 -7.92 -9.17 -4.28
C SER A 346 -8.22 -10.34 -3.35
N ARG A 347 -7.18 -11.09 -2.96
CA ARG A 347 -7.21 -12.08 -1.87
C ARG A 347 -8.40 -13.05 -1.98
N GLN A 348 -8.57 -13.65 -3.15
CA GLN A 348 -9.71 -14.51 -3.47
C GLN A 348 -9.73 -15.83 -2.68
N ASP A 349 -8.65 -16.12 -1.95
CA ASP A 349 -8.48 -17.24 -1.02
C ASP A 349 -8.94 -16.91 0.41
N VAL A 350 -9.39 -15.69 0.68
CA VAL A 350 -9.85 -15.22 2.00
C VAL A 350 -11.37 -15.06 1.97
N GLU A 351 -12.07 -15.74 2.89
CA GLU A 351 -13.54 -15.83 2.93
C GLU A 351 -14.22 -14.46 2.98
N GLU A 352 -13.73 -13.55 3.83
CA GLU A 352 -14.30 -12.21 3.99
C GLU A 352 -14.27 -11.40 2.68
N TYR A 353 -13.28 -11.65 1.81
CA TYR A 353 -13.17 -10.99 0.50
C TYR A 353 -14.15 -11.59 -0.51
N VAL A 354 -14.38 -12.90 -0.47
CA VAL A 354 -15.38 -13.58 -1.31
C VAL A 354 -16.77 -13.08 -0.96
N THR A 355 -17.14 -13.10 0.32
CA THR A 355 -18.46 -12.59 0.77
C THR A 355 -18.63 -11.10 0.47
N TYR A 356 -17.57 -10.30 0.64
CA TYR A 356 -17.64 -8.87 0.33
C TYR A 356 -17.86 -8.62 -1.17
N ARG A 357 -17.23 -9.40 -2.05
CA ARG A 357 -17.47 -9.34 -3.49
C ARG A 357 -18.94 -9.56 -3.83
N GLU A 358 -19.55 -10.62 -3.31
CA GLU A 358 -20.95 -10.95 -3.58
C GLU A 358 -21.88 -9.82 -3.12
N ARG A 359 -21.59 -9.20 -1.99
CA ARG A 359 -22.35 -8.04 -1.48
C ARG A 359 -22.18 -6.81 -2.36
N VAL A 360 -20.99 -6.56 -2.91
CA VAL A 360 -20.75 -5.48 -3.86
C VAL A 360 -21.56 -5.70 -5.13
N GLU A 361 -21.48 -6.90 -5.73
CA GLU A 361 -22.23 -7.24 -6.95
C GLU A 361 -23.75 -7.10 -6.73
N ARG A 362 -24.26 -7.54 -5.58
CA ARG A 362 -25.67 -7.38 -5.20
C ARG A 362 -26.10 -5.92 -5.11
N VAL A 363 -25.35 -5.08 -4.39
CA VAL A 363 -25.70 -3.66 -4.25
C VAL A 363 -25.68 -2.94 -5.58
N VAL A 364 -24.73 -3.27 -6.47
CA VAL A 364 -24.72 -2.73 -7.83
C VAL A 364 -25.97 -3.15 -8.61
N ALA A 365 -26.35 -4.43 -8.53
CA ALA A 365 -27.57 -4.92 -9.18
C ALA A 365 -28.81 -4.19 -8.66
N ASP A 366 -28.95 -4.04 -7.33
CA ASP A 366 -30.09 -3.37 -6.71
C ASP A 366 -30.22 -1.91 -7.18
N VAL A 367 -29.11 -1.15 -7.19
CA VAL A 367 -29.10 0.25 -7.63
C VAL A 367 -29.41 0.37 -9.12
N ASN A 368 -28.82 -0.50 -9.95
CA ASN A 368 -29.06 -0.52 -11.38
C ASN A 368 -30.50 -0.91 -11.73
N THR A 369 -31.11 -1.86 -11.01
CA THR A 369 -32.53 -2.20 -11.18
C THR A 369 -33.45 -1.07 -10.75
N ARG A 370 -33.11 -0.35 -9.66
CA ARG A 370 -33.96 0.72 -9.13
C ARG A 370 -34.01 1.96 -10.04
N HIS A 371 -32.86 2.34 -10.60
CA HIS A 371 -32.74 3.62 -11.32
C HIS A 371 -32.45 3.47 -12.82
N GLY A 372 -31.99 2.31 -13.27
CA GLY A 372 -31.62 2.08 -14.66
C GLY A 372 -32.83 2.02 -15.60
N THR A 373 -32.56 2.24 -16.87
CA THR A 373 -33.50 2.10 -18.00
C THR A 373 -32.94 1.08 -18.99
N THR A 374 -33.69 0.78 -20.06
CA THR A 374 -33.23 -0.14 -21.12
C THR A 374 -31.87 0.26 -21.70
N ASP A 375 -31.61 1.57 -21.82
CA ASP A 375 -30.41 2.12 -22.48
C ASP A 375 -29.38 2.68 -21.50
N TRP A 376 -29.65 2.64 -20.19
CA TRP A 376 -28.80 3.25 -19.17
C TRP A 376 -28.76 2.46 -17.86
N MET A 377 -27.56 2.03 -17.48
CA MET A 377 -27.28 1.57 -16.12
C MET A 377 -26.46 2.64 -15.39
N PRO A 378 -26.87 3.09 -14.20
CA PRO A 378 -26.12 4.07 -13.40
C PRO A 378 -24.68 3.64 -13.11
N ILE A 379 -24.46 2.35 -12.83
CA ILE A 379 -23.16 1.78 -12.45
C ILE A 379 -22.67 0.80 -13.53
N ASP A 380 -21.49 1.09 -14.09
CA ASP A 380 -20.69 0.17 -14.89
C ASP A 380 -19.62 -0.46 -13.98
N LEU A 381 -19.90 -1.67 -13.49
CA LEU A 381 -19.01 -2.43 -12.61
C LEU A 381 -18.12 -3.37 -13.43
N ARG A 382 -16.80 -3.17 -13.35
CA ARG A 382 -15.80 -4.03 -14.00
C ARG A 382 -14.85 -4.57 -12.95
N ILE A 383 -14.88 -5.89 -12.72
CA ILE A 383 -14.00 -6.57 -11.77
C ILE A 383 -12.87 -7.28 -12.55
N GLN A 384 -11.88 -6.51 -12.97
CA GLN A 384 -10.72 -6.98 -13.74
C GLN A 384 -9.53 -6.05 -13.55
N ASP A 385 -8.31 -6.57 -13.72
CA ASP A 385 -7.11 -5.74 -13.75
C ASP A 385 -6.87 -5.19 -15.17
N ASP A 386 -7.41 -4.00 -15.44
CA ASP A 386 -7.27 -3.32 -16.73
C ASP A 386 -6.69 -1.90 -16.54
N PHE A 387 -5.36 -1.87 -16.48
CA PHE A 387 -4.62 -0.63 -16.29
C PHE A 387 -4.81 0.38 -17.45
N PRO A 388 -4.82 -0.02 -18.75
CA PRO A 388 -5.16 0.89 -19.84
C PRO A 388 -6.51 1.59 -19.69
N VAL A 389 -7.57 0.86 -19.31
CA VAL A 389 -8.90 1.46 -19.06
C VAL A 389 -8.86 2.41 -17.85
N THR A 390 -8.13 2.04 -16.80
CA THR A 390 -7.92 2.91 -15.62
C THR A 390 -7.27 4.24 -16.00
N LEU A 391 -6.20 4.21 -16.80
CA LEU A 391 -5.51 5.42 -17.28
C LEU A 391 -6.43 6.32 -18.11
N ALA A 392 -7.21 5.71 -19.02
CA ALA A 392 -8.20 6.43 -19.80
C ALA A 392 -9.27 7.09 -18.91
N ALA A 393 -9.78 6.37 -17.91
CA ALA A 393 -10.78 6.90 -16.97
C ALA A 393 -10.22 8.05 -16.11
N TYR A 394 -8.98 7.93 -15.62
CA TYR A 394 -8.30 9.01 -14.90
C TYR A 394 -8.22 10.31 -15.71
N GLN A 395 -8.02 10.22 -17.03
CA GLN A 395 -7.97 11.41 -17.90
C GLN A 395 -9.32 12.15 -18.02
N HIS A 396 -10.46 11.49 -17.78
CA HIS A 396 -11.78 11.96 -18.22
C HIS A 396 -12.91 11.96 -17.18
N TYR A 397 -12.63 11.62 -15.92
CA TYR A 397 -13.65 11.72 -14.86
C TYR A 397 -14.01 13.19 -14.57
N ASP A 398 -15.26 13.42 -14.17
CA ASP A 398 -15.70 14.68 -13.55
C ASP A 398 -15.74 14.57 -12.03
N VAL A 399 -15.94 13.37 -11.48
CA VAL A 399 -15.83 13.10 -10.04
C VAL A 399 -15.02 11.82 -9.81
N LEU A 400 -14.01 11.88 -8.95
CA LEU A 400 -13.27 10.71 -8.47
C LEU A 400 -13.63 10.47 -7.00
N LEU A 401 -14.27 9.33 -6.73
CA LEU A 401 -14.69 8.95 -5.37
C LEU A 401 -13.63 8.06 -4.71
N VAL A 402 -13.03 8.57 -3.65
CA VAL A 402 -12.06 7.85 -2.80
C VAL A 402 -12.56 7.89 -1.36
N ASN A 403 -13.46 6.98 -1.01
CA ASN A 403 -14.22 7.01 0.24
C ASN A 403 -13.81 5.93 1.27
N ALA A 404 -12.55 5.50 1.26
CA ALA A 404 -12.04 4.42 2.11
C ALA A 404 -12.32 4.65 3.61
N ILE A 405 -12.67 3.58 4.35
CA ILE A 405 -12.91 3.68 5.80
C ILE A 405 -11.63 3.89 6.59
N SER A 406 -10.51 3.37 6.09
CA SER A 406 -9.16 3.55 6.62
C SER A 406 -8.19 3.16 5.50
N ASP A 407 -7.22 4.01 5.17
CA ASP A 407 -6.23 3.72 4.12
C ASP A 407 -4.88 4.34 4.48
N GLY A 408 -3.80 3.57 4.33
CA GLY A 408 -2.45 4.03 4.69
C GLY A 408 -2.06 5.29 3.92
N MET A 409 -2.44 5.39 2.65
CA MET A 409 -2.24 6.59 1.83
C MET A 409 -3.36 6.79 0.81
N ASN A 410 -3.66 5.78 0.01
CA ASN A 410 -4.47 5.86 -1.21
C ASN A 410 -3.79 6.62 -2.37
N LEU A 411 -3.07 5.89 -3.24
CA LEU A 411 -2.41 6.49 -4.40
C LEU A 411 -3.37 6.88 -5.54
N VAL A 412 -4.56 6.30 -5.60
CA VAL A 412 -5.60 6.65 -6.60
C VAL A 412 -5.97 8.13 -6.49
N ALA A 413 -6.07 8.65 -5.26
CA ALA A 413 -6.30 10.07 -4.98
C ALA A 413 -5.18 10.99 -5.51
N LYS A 414 -3.98 10.44 -5.80
CA LYS A 414 -2.84 11.18 -6.38
C LYS A 414 -2.74 10.97 -7.88
N GLU A 415 -2.95 9.75 -8.36
CA GLU A 415 -2.88 9.38 -9.79
C GLU A 415 -3.96 10.07 -10.61
N GLY A 416 -5.20 10.05 -10.13
CA GLY A 416 -6.34 10.62 -10.81
C GLY A 416 -6.15 12.10 -11.16
N PRO A 417 -5.92 12.99 -10.17
CA PRO A 417 -5.72 14.42 -10.43
C PRO A 417 -4.56 14.73 -11.37
N VAL A 418 -3.47 13.94 -11.34
CA VAL A 418 -2.30 14.14 -12.20
C VAL A 418 -2.59 13.92 -13.69
N LEU A 419 -3.46 12.95 -14.02
CA LEU A 419 -3.82 12.66 -15.41
C LEU A 419 -5.06 13.40 -15.91
N ASN A 420 -5.93 13.86 -15.00
CA ASN A 420 -7.23 14.40 -15.37
C ASN A 420 -7.13 15.67 -16.24
N ARG A 421 -7.90 15.69 -17.34
CA ARG A 421 -7.95 16.80 -18.31
C ARG A 421 -9.24 17.62 -18.24
N ARG A 422 -10.14 17.28 -17.31
CA ARG A 422 -11.48 17.90 -17.17
C ARG A 422 -11.64 18.74 -15.91
N HIS A 423 -10.58 18.86 -15.12
CA HIS A 423 -10.61 19.45 -13.78
C HIS A 423 -11.64 18.74 -12.88
N GLY A 424 -11.67 17.40 -12.95
CA GLY A 424 -12.55 16.58 -12.15
C GLY A 424 -12.33 16.80 -10.66
N VAL A 425 -13.41 16.71 -9.89
CA VAL A 425 -13.41 16.93 -8.44
C VAL A 425 -13.05 15.64 -7.73
N LEU A 426 -12.09 15.72 -6.81
CA LEU A 426 -11.75 14.63 -5.91
C LEU A 426 -12.67 14.68 -4.67
N VAL A 427 -13.44 13.61 -4.46
CA VAL A 427 -14.13 13.34 -3.18
C VAL A 427 -13.26 12.39 -2.37
N LEU A 428 -12.80 12.81 -1.19
CA LEU A 428 -11.76 12.11 -0.44
C LEU A 428 -12.17 11.88 1.01
N SER A 429 -12.06 10.63 1.46
CA SER A 429 -12.25 10.26 2.86
C SER A 429 -11.23 10.95 3.76
N GLU A 430 -11.70 11.49 4.87
CA GLU A 430 -10.84 12.01 5.95
C GLU A 430 -9.96 10.93 6.60
N HIS A 431 -10.26 9.65 6.36
CA HIS A 431 -9.51 8.50 6.87
C HIS A 431 -8.50 7.90 5.87
N ALA A 432 -8.33 8.51 4.69
CA ALA A 432 -7.24 8.17 3.79
C ALA A 432 -5.99 8.99 4.14
N GLY A 433 -4.80 8.36 4.16
CA GLY A 433 -3.57 9.09 4.46
C GLY A 433 -3.29 10.27 3.52
N ALA A 434 -3.74 10.21 2.26
CA ALA A 434 -3.63 11.29 1.30
C ALA A 434 -4.44 12.54 1.71
N TYR A 435 -5.40 12.43 2.63
CA TYR A 435 -6.17 13.56 3.11
C TYR A 435 -5.30 14.60 3.83
N GLU A 436 -4.22 14.18 4.51
CA GLU A 436 -3.28 15.11 5.18
C GLU A 436 -2.60 16.06 4.17
N GLU A 437 -2.43 15.63 2.91
CA GLU A 437 -1.83 16.45 1.85
C GLU A 437 -2.86 17.10 0.91
N LEU A 438 -3.97 16.41 0.63
CA LEU A 438 -4.92 16.78 -0.44
C LEU A 438 -6.26 17.33 0.08
N GLY A 439 -6.57 17.15 1.37
CA GLY A 439 -7.88 17.44 1.96
C GLY A 439 -8.33 18.89 1.79
N ALA A 440 -7.41 19.85 1.80
CA ALA A 440 -7.70 21.27 1.58
C ALA A 440 -8.25 21.58 0.18
N PHE A 441 -7.98 20.73 -0.80
CA PHE A 441 -8.37 20.91 -2.20
C PHE A 441 -9.43 19.92 -2.66
N ALA A 442 -9.63 18.82 -1.93
CA ALA A 442 -10.69 17.84 -2.16
C ALA A 442 -12.03 18.24 -1.50
N LEU A 443 -13.10 17.53 -1.83
CA LEU A 443 -14.31 17.46 -1.02
C LEU A 443 -14.13 16.37 0.03
N GLY A 444 -13.81 16.77 1.26
CA GLY A 444 -13.66 15.86 2.38
C GLY A 444 -14.98 15.22 2.81
N VAL A 445 -14.99 13.91 3.02
CA VAL A 445 -16.16 13.17 3.49
C VAL A 445 -15.81 12.27 4.67
N ASN A 446 -16.75 12.17 5.62
CA ASN A 446 -16.73 11.08 6.58
C ASN A 446 -17.20 9.80 5.85
N PRO A 447 -16.38 8.72 5.81
CA PRO A 447 -16.70 7.53 5.02
C PRO A 447 -17.95 6.77 5.52
N PHE A 448 -18.43 7.04 6.73
CA PHE A 448 -19.60 6.41 7.32
C PHE A 448 -20.89 7.20 7.08
N ASN A 449 -20.79 8.49 6.74
CA ASN A 449 -21.95 9.33 6.48
C ASN A 449 -22.37 9.21 5.01
N ILE A 450 -23.44 8.46 4.76
CA ILE A 450 -23.99 8.22 3.42
C ILE A 450 -24.59 9.51 2.82
N GLU A 451 -25.34 10.28 3.62
CA GLU A 451 -25.94 11.54 3.17
C GLU A 451 -24.86 12.53 2.74
N GLN A 452 -23.81 12.72 3.55
CA GLN A 452 -22.70 13.60 3.20
C GLN A 452 -21.97 13.16 1.92
N GLN A 453 -21.84 11.85 1.70
CA GLN A 453 -21.24 11.33 0.46
C GLN A 453 -22.14 11.63 -0.74
N ALA A 454 -23.46 11.47 -0.62
CA ALA A 454 -24.42 11.83 -1.66
C ALA A 454 -24.38 13.35 -1.97
N ASP A 455 -24.37 14.19 -0.93
CA ASP A 455 -24.23 15.65 -1.05
C ASP A 455 -22.91 16.04 -1.73
N ALA A 456 -21.82 15.32 -1.42
CA ALA A 456 -20.52 15.56 -2.04
C ALA A 456 -20.53 15.22 -3.55
N LEU A 457 -21.25 14.16 -3.97
CA LEU A 457 -21.43 13.84 -5.39
C LEU A 457 -22.22 14.95 -6.10
N PHE A 458 -23.32 15.41 -5.50
CA PHE A 458 -24.11 16.52 -6.05
C PHE A 458 -23.28 17.81 -6.15
N LYS A 459 -22.59 18.18 -5.06
CA LYS A 459 -21.71 19.35 -5.03
C LYS A 459 -20.60 19.25 -6.07
N ALA A 460 -19.99 18.08 -6.25
CA ALA A 460 -18.94 17.88 -7.24
C ALA A 460 -19.45 18.11 -8.68
N LEU A 461 -20.63 17.59 -9.01
CA LEU A 461 -21.23 17.71 -10.34
C LEU A 461 -21.75 19.14 -10.64
N THR A 462 -22.19 19.85 -9.61
CA THR A 462 -22.72 21.23 -9.74
C THR A 462 -21.68 22.31 -9.47
N MET A 463 -20.46 21.94 -9.07
CA MET A 463 -19.38 22.88 -8.74
C MET A 463 -19.05 23.79 -9.93
N PRO A 464 -18.94 25.11 -9.76
CA PRO A 464 -18.55 26.02 -10.85
C PRO A 464 -17.21 25.66 -11.47
N ALA A 465 -17.06 25.85 -12.79
CA ALA A 465 -15.85 25.47 -13.53
C ALA A 465 -14.56 26.11 -12.99
N GLU A 466 -14.63 27.36 -12.54
CA GLU A 466 -13.51 28.08 -11.94
C GLU A 466 -13.03 27.42 -10.64
N GLU A 467 -13.96 27.03 -9.75
CA GLU A 467 -13.62 26.35 -8.51
C GLU A 467 -13.03 24.96 -8.79
N ARG A 468 -13.63 24.20 -9.72
CA ARG A 468 -13.12 22.89 -10.14
C ARG A 468 -11.67 22.99 -10.65
N ARG A 469 -11.40 23.97 -11.52
CA ARG A 469 -10.05 24.23 -12.06
C ARG A 469 -9.05 24.54 -10.95
N ALA A 470 -9.39 25.48 -10.06
CA ALA A 470 -8.53 25.89 -8.96
C ALA A 470 -8.16 24.71 -8.04
N ARG A 471 -9.14 23.88 -7.67
CA ARG A 471 -8.91 22.66 -6.87
C ARG A 471 -8.02 21.66 -7.60
N ALA A 472 -8.33 21.35 -8.86
CA ALA A 472 -7.58 20.39 -9.65
C ALA A 472 -6.12 20.83 -9.91
N GLU A 473 -5.86 22.13 -10.07
CA GLU A 473 -4.50 22.67 -10.18
C GLU A 473 -3.73 22.51 -8.88
N MET A 474 -4.34 22.80 -7.73
CA MET A 474 -3.67 22.64 -6.44
C MET A 474 -3.38 21.19 -6.09
N LEU A 475 -4.32 20.27 -6.38
CA LEU A 475 -4.08 18.82 -6.24
C LEU A 475 -2.86 18.38 -7.06
N ARG A 476 -2.77 18.80 -8.32
CA ARG A 476 -1.62 18.50 -9.19
C ARG A 476 -0.31 19.06 -8.63
N ARG A 477 -0.30 20.33 -8.23
CA ARG A 477 0.89 20.99 -7.65
C ARG A 477 1.41 20.26 -6.42
N VAL A 478 0.52 19.83 -5.50
CA VAL A 478 0.91 19.09 -4.29
C VAL A 478 1.55 17.76 -4.66
N VAL A 479 0.91 16.97 -5.55
CA VAL A 479 1.42 15.64 -5.94
C VAL A 479 2.74 15.75 -6.70
N GLU A 480 2.88 16.72 -7.60
CA GLU A 480 4.11 16.96 -8.37
C GLU A 480 5.26 17.47 -7.48
N GLY A 481 4.95 18.27 -6.46
CA GLY A 481 5.95 18.78 -5.50
C GLY A 481 6.41 17.75 -4.45
N ASN A 482 5.68 16.65 -4.29
CA ASN A 482 5.97 15.55 -3.37
C ASN A 482 6.03 14.23 -4.14
N SER A 483 7.05 14.03 -4.98
CA SER A 483 7.22 12.81 -5.78
C SER A 483 7.74 11.61 -4.97
N VAL A 484 7.67 10.42 -5.57
CA VAL A 484 8.29 9.20 -5.00
C VAL A 484 9.80 9.36 -4.76
N ALA A 485 10.51 10.12 -5.60
CA ALA A 485 11.94 10.39 -5.40
C ALA A 485 12.19 11.17 -4.10
N LYS A 486 11.39 12.22 -3.84
CA LYS A 486 11.47 13.00 -2.58
C LYS A 486 11.15 12.14 -1.35
N TRP A 487 10.25 11.17 -1.49
CA TRP A 487 9.95 10.19 -0.44
C TRP A 487 11.16 9.30 -0.11
N VAL A 488 11.93 8.86 -1.11
CA VAL A 488 13.19 8.12 -0.90
C VAL A 488 14.25 9.04 -0.26
N GLU A 489 14.43 10.25 -0.80
CA GLU A 489 15.42 11.21 -0.32
C GLU A 489 15.21 11.57 1.16
N ALA A 490 13.96 11.78 1.58
CA ALA A 490 13.64 12.11 2.96
C ALA A 490 14.02 10.99 3.95
N GLN A 491 13.74 9.72 3.59
CA GLN A 491 14.15 8.58 4.41
C GLN A 491 15.67 8.47 4.49
N PHE A 492 16.37 8.61 3.36
CA PHE A 492 17.83 8.54 3.33
C PHE A 492 18.50 9.71 4.08
N ALA A 493 17.90 10.89 4.09
CA ALA A 493 18.38 12.01 4.89
C ALA A 493 18.36 11.68 6.40
N ASP A 494 17.25 11.13 6.91
CA ASP A 494 17.14 10.75 8.32
C ASP A 494 18.04 9.57 8.68
N ILE A 495 18.20 8.60 7.77
CA ILE A 495 19.15 7.49 7.95
C ILE A 495 20.58 8.04 8.06
N ALA A 496 20.97 8.97 7.18
CA ALA A 496 22.28 9.60 7.22
C ALA A 496 22.52 10.36 8.53
N LEU A 497 21.51 11.12 8.98
CA LEU A 497 21.55 11.91 10.20
C LEU A 497 21.76 11.02 11.42
N LYS A 498 20.96 9.95 11.55
CA LYS A 498 21.04 9.02 12.68
C LYS A 498 22.37 8.25 12.70
N LEU A 499 22.89 7.87 11.52
CA LEU A 499 24.19 7.22 11.40
C LEU A 499 25.37 8.12 11.81
N ALA A 500 25.21 9.44 11.72
CA ALA A 500 26.22 10.42 12.13
C ALA A 500 26.23 10.67 13.66
N GLY A 501 25.37 10.00 14.42
CA GLY A 501 25.27 10.15 15.88
C GLY A 501 24.39 11.33 16.33
N GLY A 502 23.48 11.78 15.46
CA GLY A 502 22.43 12.74 15.80
C GLY A 502 21.25 12.11 16.55
#